data_AF-A0AAV1I3R5-F1
#
_entry.id   AF-A0AAV1I3R5-F1
#
_cell.length_a   1.000
_cell.length_b   1.000
_cell.length_c   1.000
_cell.angle_alpha   90.00
_cell.angle_beta   90.00
_cell.angle_gamma   90.00
#
_symmetry.space_group_name_H-M   'P 1'
#
loop_
_entity.id
_entity.type
_entity.pdbx_description
1 polymer ?
#
loop_
_entity_poly.entity_id
_entity_poly.type
_entity_poly.pdbx_seq_one_letter_code
_entity_poly.pdbx_strand_id
1 'polypeptide(L)'
;MTGCEVCWICLGEADDEKPLLSVCKCPRPVHAACAARWQFQSAGKSEEKECRFCAGALPDWRQFLTPDALRSVNALATMSITLNAKTVVLSVSSEPGAYEEFLHRIRCIFDIPSDAEFNFGFDCDDPLNGDKISLSGARSFHAAVHCAKISAARRLTEIMPIKES
;
A
#
# COMPACT_ATOMS: atom_id res chain seq x y z
N MET A 1 -32.22 -8.30 23.13
CA MET A 1 -31.45 -7.26 22.42
C MET A 1 -30.39 -7.97 21.60
N THR A 2 -30.72 -8.36 20.37
CA THR A 2 -29.73 -8.78 19.38
C THR A 2 -29.00 -7.52 18.96
N GLY A 3 -27.80 -7.28 19.50
CA GLY A 3 -26.99 -6.15 19.06
C GLY A 3 -26.64 -6.35 17.58
N CYS A 4 -26.90 -5.35 16.74
CA CYS A 4 -26.40 -5.35 15.37
C CYS A 4 -24.87 -5.49 15.42
N GLU A 5 -24.32 -6.41 14.63
CA GLU A 5 -22.89 -6.49 14.45
C GLU A 5 -22.39 -5.21 13.78
N VAL A 6 -21.34 -4.61 14.35
CA VAL A 6 -20.71 -3.40 13.84
C VAL A 6 -19.25 -3.65 13.53
N CYS A 7 -18.72 -2.93 12.55
CA CYS A 7 -17.31 -2.94 12.20
C CYS A 7 -16.47 -2.52 13.42
N TRP A 8 -15.53 -3.36 13.84
CA TRP A 8 -14.72 -3.05 15.03
C TRP A 8 -13.75 -1.87 14.83
N ILE A 9 -13.53 -1.42 13.59
CA ILE A 9 -12.65 -0.29 13.27
C ILE A 9 -13.43 1.04 13.24
N CYS A 10 -14.49 1.13 12.43
CA CYS A 10 -15.22 2.40 12.26
C CYS A 10 -16.51 2.49 13.08
N LEU A 11 -16.91 1.40 13.75
CA LEU A 11 -18.16 1.27 14.50
C LEU A 11 -19.44 1.41 13.65
N GLY A 12 -19.30 1.41 12.32
CA GLY A 12 -20.43 1.41 11.39
C GLY A 12 -21.07 0.03 11.22
N GLU A 13 -22.35 0.01 10.87
CA GLU A 13 -23.12 -1.20 10.61
C GLU A 13 -22.76 -1.85 9.26
N ALA A 14 -23.21 -3.09 9.06
CA ALA A 14 -23.19 -3.72 7.74
C ALA A 14 -24.28 -3.10 6.85
N ASP A 15 -23.98 -2.91 5.57
CA ASP A 15 -24.97 -2.64 4.53
C ASP A 15 -24.70 -3.53 3.31
N ASP A 16 -25.61 -3.53 2.31
CA ASP A 16 -25.51 -4.37 1.12
C ASP A 16 -24.26 -4.07 0.28
N GLU A 17 -23.75 -2.83 0.31
CA GLU A 17 -22.55 -2.41 -0.44
C GLU A 17 -21.25 -2.67 0.35
N LYS A 18 -21.34 -2.62 1.68
CA LYS A 18 -20.23 -2.76 2.65
C LYS A 18 -20.61 -3.82 3.68
N PRO A 19 -20.64 -5.10 3.27
CA PRO A 19 -20.88 -6.18 4.21
C PRO A 19 -19.74 -6.27 5.21
N LEU A 20 -20.08 -6.77 6.40
CA LEU A 20 -19.11 -7.13 7.42
C LEU A 20 -18.51 -8.51 7.14
N LEU A 21 -17.20 -8.62 7.28
CA LEU A 21 -16.44 -9.85 7.02
C LEU A 21 -15.67 -10.30 8.25
N SER A 22 -15.45 -11.62 8.34
CA SER A 22 -14.48 -12.20 9.27
C SER A 22 -13.16 -12.43 8.54
N VAL A 23 -12.21 -11.50 8.68
CA VAL A 23 -10.91 -11.55 7.98
C VAL A 23 -9.86 -12.46 8.66
N CYS A 24 -10.19 -13.02 9.83
CA CYS A 24 -9.37 -13.98 10.57
C CYS A 24 -10.26 -14.79 11.53
N LYS A 25 -9.66 -15.51 12.48
CA LYS A 25 -10.36 -16.35 13.49
C LYS A 25 -10.92 -15.55 14.67
N CYS A 26 -10.65 -14.25 14.76
CA CYS A 26 -11.16 -13.42 15.85
C CYS A 26 -12.67 -13.17 15.68
N PRO A 27 -13.43 -13.06 16.78
CA PRO A 27 -14.89 -12.97 16.74
C PRO A 27 -15.41 -11.57 16.36
N ARG A 28 -14.56 -10.69 15.81
CA ARG A 28 -14.87 -9.28 15.56
C ARG A 28 -15.00 -9.03 14.05
N PRO A 29 -16.21 -8.75 13.54
CA PRO A 29 -16.42 -8.46 12.13
C PRO A 29 -15.91 -7.07 11.73
N VAL A 30 -15.53 -6.92 10.46
CA VAL A 30 -14.93 -5.68 9.93
C VAL A 30 -15.31 -5.47 8.46
N HIS A 31 -15.44 -4.21 8.04
CA HIS A 31 -15.54 -3.91 6.60
C HIS A 31 -14.21 -4.22 5.91
N ALA A 32 -14.26 -4.78 4.70
CA ALA A 32 -13.07 -5.11 3.91
C ALA A 32 -12.14 -3.91 3.74
N ALA A 33 -12.70 -2.74 3.38
CA ALA A 33 -11.95 -1.50 3.19
C ALA A 33 -11.32 -0.98 4.49
N CYS A 34 -12.00 -1.11 5.63
CA CYS A 34 -11.45 -0.71 6.93
C CYS A 34 -10.26 -1.60 7.31
N ALA A 35 -10.40 -2.92 7.14
CA ALA A 35 -9.30 -3.86 7.37
C ALA A 35 -8.12 -3.59 6.44
N ALA A 36 -8.37 -3.31 5.16
CA ALA A 36 -7.33 -2.99 4.19
C ALA A 36 -6.58 -1.70 4.53
N ARG A 37 -7.29 -0.64 4.93
CA ARG A 37 -6.66 0.62 5.40
C ARG A 37 -5.80 0.40 6.65
N TRP A 38 -6.28 -0.39 7.60
CA TRP A 38 -5.52 -0.69 8.81
C TRP A 38 -4.26 -1.52 8.51
N GLN A 39 -4.35 -2.53 7.64
CA GLN A 39 -3.19 -3.29 7.16
C GLN A 39 -2.18 -2.38 6.46
N PHE A 40 -2.66 -1.48 5.59
CA PHE A 40 -1.82 -0.53 4.86
C PHE A 40 -1.11 0.48 5.77
N GLN A 41 -1.80 1.04 6.77
CA GLN A 41 -1.17 1.88 7.80
C GLN A 41 -0.16 1.11 8.66
N SER A 42 -0.28 -0.21 8.67
CA SER A 42 0.65 -1.12 9.35
C SER A 42 1.74 -1.65 8.43
N ALA A 43 1.91 -1.08 7.23
CA ALA A 43 2.93 -1.50 6.27
C ALA A 43 4.31 -1.64 6.93
N GLY A 44 4.98 -2.73 6.59
CA GLY A 44 6.28 -3.09 7.16
C GLY A 44 6.22 -3.58 8.61
N LYS A 45 5.05 -3.90 9.16
CA LYS A 45 4.86 -4.58 10.46
C LYS A 45 4.16 -5.92 10.24
N SER A 46 4.14 -6.77 11.26
CA SER A 46 3.39 -8.04 11.23
C SER A 46 1.92 -7.83 10.89
N GLU A 47 1.33 -6.75 11.42
CA GLU A 47 -0.05 -6.36 11.26
C GLU A 47 -0.46 -6.02 9.82
N GLU A 48 0.50 -5.82 8.91
CA GLU A 48 0.22 -5.73 7.48
C GLU A 48 -0.34 -7.05 6.92
N LYS A 49 0.07 -8.19 7.49
CA LYS A 49 -0.19 -9.54 6.94
C LYS A 49 -0.81 -10.50 7.93
N GLU A 50 -0.75 -10.21 9.22
CA GLU A 50 -1.17 -11.11 10.29
C GLU A 50 -2.02 -10.39 11.33
N CYS A 51 -3.04 -11.06 11.85
CA CYS A 51 -3.87 -10.52 12.91
C CYS A 51 -3.06 -10.40 14.21
N ARG A 52 -3.00 -9.20 14.79
CA ARG A 52 -2.29 -8.94 16.06
C ARG A 52 -2.77 -9.80 17.24
N PHE A 53 -4.00 -10.32 17.20
CA PHE A 53 -4.60 -11.07 18.30
C PHE A 53 -4.48 -12.59 18.14
N CYS A 54 -4.84 -13.12 16.96
CA CYS A 54 -4.83 -14.57 16.72
C CYS A 54 -3.66 -15.06 15.86
N ALA A 55 -2.78 -14.16 15.39
CA ALA A 55 -1.69 -14.43 14.45
C ALA A 55 -2.14 -15.09 13.13
N GLY A 56 -3.44 -15.11 12.84
CA GLY A 56 -3.96 -15.63 11.57
C GLY A 56 -3.58 -14.72 10.41
N ALA A 57 -3.26 -15.32 9.26
CA ALA A 57 -3.01 -14.58 8.03
C ALA A 57 -4.22 -13.74 7.63
N LEU A 58 -3.97 -12.50 7.23
CA LEU A 58 -4.96 -11.55 6.75
C LEU A 58 -5.00 -11.56 5.22
N PRO A 59 -6.16 -11.21 4.61
CA PRO A 59 -6.29 -11.13 3.16
C PRO A 59 -5.45 -9.97 2.60
N ASP A 60 -4.94 -10.13 1.37
CA ASP A 60 -4.19 -9.05 0.69
C ASP A 60 -5.05 -7.77 0.62
N TRP A 61 -4.54 -6.70 1.21
CA TRP A 61 -5.21 -5.40 1.29
C TRP A 61 -5.26 -4.68 -0.06
N ARG A 62 -4.34 -4.97 -0.99
CA ARG A 62 -4.20 -4.24 -2.26
C ARG A 62 -5.46 -4.31 -3.11
N GLN A 63 -6.17 -5.44 -3.09
CA GLN A 63 -7.41 -5.63 -3.85
C GLN A 63 -8.54 -4.69 -3.42
N PHE A 64 -8.49 -4.18 -2.19
CA PHE A 64 -9.49 -3.27 -1.63
C PHE A 64 -9.01 -1.81 -1.65
N LEU A 65 -7.71 -1.58 -1.81
CA LEU A 65 -7.12 -0.24 -1.97
C LEU A 65 -6.79 0.11 -3.42
N THR A 66 -7.05 -0.78 -4.38
CA THR A 66 -6.93 -0.49 -5.81
C THR A 66 -8.29 -0.10 -6.36
N PRO A 67 -8.49 1.15 -6.82
CA PRO A 67 -9.72 1.52 -7.52
C PRO A 67 -9.93 0.65 -8.77
N ASP A 68 -11.16 0.18 -9.01
CA ASP A 68 -11.44 -0.79 -10.08
C ASP A 68 -11.05 -0.27 -11.48
N ALA A 69 -11.28 1.02 -11.74
CA ALA A 69 -10.89 1.67 -12.99
C ALA A 69 -9.38 1.62 -13.28
N LEU A 70 -8.54 1.44 -12.24
CA LEU A 70 -7.08 1.42 -12.34
C LEU A 70 -6.51 0.00 -12.34
N ARG A 71 -7.32 -1.02 -12.03
CA ARG A 71 -6.85 -2.39 -11.81
C ARG A 71 -6.22 -3.01 -13.06
N SER A 72 -6.71 -2.66 -14.24
CA SER A 72 -6.21 -3.14 -15.54
C SER A 72 -5.13 -2.25 -16.16
N VAL A 73 -4.83 -1.09 -15.56
CA VAL A 73 -3.86 -0.14 -16.13
C VAL A 73 -2.44 -0.61 -15.83
N ASN A 74 -1.69 -0.94 -16.88
CA ASN A 74 -0.29 -1.31 -16.75
C ASN A 74 0.60 -0.06 -16.62
N ALA A 75 0.66 0.49 -15.41
CA ALA A 75 1.48 1.65 -15.09
C ALA A 75 2.84 1.25 -14.51
N LEU A 76 3.90 1.91 -14.97
CA LEU A 76 5.25 1.78 -14.40
C LEU A 76 5.35 2.62 -13.11
N ALA A 77 5.65 1.97 -11.99
CA ALA A 77 5.89 2.67 -10.73
C ALA A 77 7.25 3.37 -10.76
N THR A 78 7.28 4.64 -10.39
CA THR A 78 8.51 5.43 -10.26
C THR A 78 8.61 6.08 -8.89
N MET A 79 9.83 6.19 -8.36
CA MET A 79 10.13 6.84 -7.09
C MET A 79 11.20 7.91 -7.30
N SER A 80 10.98 9.08 -6.72
CA SER A 80 12.00 10.12 -6.59
C SER A 80 12.73 9.92 -5.26
N ILE A 81 14.03 9.64 -5.31
CA ILE A 81 14.87 9.44 -4.13
C ILE A 81 15.79 10.63 -3.98
N THR A 82 15.81 11.24 -2.78
CA THR A 82 16.67 12.37 -2.46
C THR A 82 17.60 12.00 -1.30
N LEU A 83 18.90 12.18 -1.50
CA LEU A 83 19.92 12.05 -0.46
C LEU A 83 20.97 13.15 -0.65
N ASN A 84 21.31 13.89 0.42
CA ASN A 84 22.30 14.97 0.41
C ASN A 84 22.11 15.98 -0.75
N ALA A 85 20.87 16.45 -0.93
CA ALA A 85 20.46 17.37 -2.01
C ALA A 85 20.60 16.83 -3.45
N LYS A 86 21.01 15.57 -3.64
CA LYS A 86 20.96 14.88 -4.92
C LYS A 86 19.65 14.11 -5.03
N THR A 87 18.90 14.35 -6.09
CA THR A 87 17.64 13.65 -6.38
C THR A 87 17.77 12.82 -7.65
N VAL A 88 17.30 11.57 -7.61
CA VAL A 88 17.24 10.67 -8.76
C VAL A 88 15.87 10.03 -8.85
N VAL A 89 15.38 9.76 -10.06
CA VAL A 89 14.12 9.05 -10.28
C VAL A 89 14.42 7.64 -10.75
N LEU A 90 13.87 6.63 -10.08
CA LEU A 90 14.02 5.23 -10.43
C LEU A 90 12.66 4.60 -10.75
N SER A 91 12.61 3.77 -11.78
CA SER A 91 11.57 2.77 -11.92
C SER A 91 11.75 1.68 -10.86
N VAL A 92 10.66 1.28 -10.23
CA VAL A 92 10.61 0.27 -9.17
C VAL A 92 9.54 -0.77 -9.48
N SER A 93 9.74 -1.99 -8.95
CA SER A 93 8.86 -3.13 -9.19
C SER A 93 8.34 -3.71 -7.89
N SER A 94 7.21 -4.43 -7.95
CA SER A 94 6.64 -5.20 -6.84
C SER A 94 7.07 -6.66 -6.84
N GLU A 95 7.87 -7.08 -7.83
CA GLU A 95 8.29 -8.48 -7.99
C GLU A 95 9.24 -8.96 -6.87
N PRO A 96 9.34 -10.28 -6.62
CA PRO A 96 10.34 -10.83 -5.72
C PRO A 96 11.76 -10.37 -6.09
N GLY A 97 12.56 -9.97 -5.10
CA GLY A 97 13.92 -9.46 -5.32
C GLY A 97 14.00 -7.97 -5.70
N ALA A 98 12.87 -7.30 -5.95
CA ALA A 98 12.86 -5.90 -6.37
C ALA A 98 13.40 -4.95 -5.27
N TYR A 99 13.27 -5.33 -4.00
CA TYR A 99 13.81 -4.54 -2.89
C TYR A 99 15.34 -4.57 -2.86
N GLU A 100 15.94 -5.74 -3.05
CA GLU A 100 17.38 -5.94 -3.11
C GLU A 100 17.99 -5.22 -4.32
N GLU A 101 17.34 -5.29 -5.48
CA GLU A 101 17.72 -4.54 -6.67
C GLU A 101 17.64 -3.02 -6.41
N PHE A 102 16.56 -2.56 -5.79
CA PHE A 102 16.40 -1.17 -5.40
C PHE A 102 17.54 -0.71 -4.48
N LEU A 103 17.86 -1.46 -3.42
CA LEU A 103 18.97 -1.14 -2.53
C LEU A 103 20.32 -1.10 -3.24
N HIS A 104 20.59 -2.08 -4.10
CA HIS A 104 21.81 -2.12 -4.88
C HIS A 104 21.95 -0.88 -5.78
N ARG A 105 20.88 -0.50 -6.48
CA ARG A 105 20.85 0.71 -7.33
C ARG A 105 21.07 1.98 -6.52
N ILE A 106 20.43 2.11 -5.36
CA ILE A 106 20.64 3.25 -4.45
C ILE A 106 22.11 3.34 -4.01
N ARG A 107 22.72 2.22 -3.59
CA ARG A 107 24.14 2.20 -3.21
C ARG A 107 25.04 2.69 -4.34
N CYS A 108 24.87 2.16 -5.54
CA CYS A 108 25.69 2.56 -6.69
C CYS A 108 25.52 4.03 -7.07
N ILE A 109 24.30 4.57 -7.02
CA ILE A 109 24.01 5.94 -7.46
C ILE A 109 24.52 6.99 -6.48
N PHE A 110 24.43 6.69 -5.18
CA PHE A 110 24.78 7.61 -4.10
C PHE A 110 26.13 7.31 -3.47
N ASP A 111 26.87 6.34 -4.01
CA ASP A 111 28.19 5.91 -3.50
C ASP A 111 28.15 5.55 -2.00
N ILE A 112 27.14 4.75 -1.63
CA ILE A 112 26.90 4.37 -0.23
C ILE A 112 27.65 3.06 0.06
N PRO A 113 28.48 3.01 1.10
CA PRO A 113 29.19 1.80 1.52
C PRO A 113 28.28 0.59 1.75
N SER A 114 28.79 -0.61 1.51
CA SER A 114 28.01 -1.86 1.64
C SER A 114 27.59 -2.15 3.08
N ASP A 115 28.35 -1.69 4.06
CA ASP A 115 28.12 -1.83 5.49
C ASP A 115 27.22 -0.73 6.07
N ALA A 116 26.91 0.32 5.32
CA ALA A 116 26.00 1.36 5.76
C ALA A 116 24.55 0.84 5.86
N GLU A 117 23.89 1.17 6.96
CA GLU A 117 22.47 0.91 7.17
C GLU A 117 21.59 1.96 6.47
N PHE A 118 20.47 1.51 5.93
CA PHE A 118 19.48 2.39 5.32
C PHE A 118 18.31 2.66 6.27
N ASN A 119 17.95 3.94 6.39
CA ASN A 119 16.66 4.34 6.94
C ASN A 119 15.83 5.02 5.84
N PHE A 120 14.69 4.43 5.48
CA PHE A 120 13.80 4.96 4.45
C PHE A 120 12.57 5.62 5.05
N GLY A 121 12.21 6.77 4.49
CA GLY A 121 10.87 7.34 4.53
C GLY A 121 10.33 7.42 3.10
N PHE A 122 9.07 7.05 2.91
CA PHE A 122 8.38 7.09 1.62
C PHE A 122 7.17 8.02 1.74
N ASP A 123 7.21 9.14 1.04
CA ASP A 123 6.06 10.04 0.90
C ASP A 123 5.26 9.65 -0.33
N CYS A 124 4.00 9.29 -0.11
CA CYS A 124 3.11 8.73 -1.12
C CYS A 124 1.78 9.49 -1.17
N ASP A 125 1.03 9.29 -2.25
CA ASP A 125 -0.40 9.60 -2.26
C ASP A 125 -1.16 8.35 -1.80
N ASP A 126 -2.17 8.56 -0.97
CA ASP A 126 -3.08 7.50 -0.54
C ASP A 126 -3.80 6.92 -1.78
N PRO A 127 -3.81 5.59 -1.93
CA PRO A 127 -4.30 4.94 -3.13
C PRO A 127 -5.81 5.05 -3.31
N LEU A 128 -6.57 5.43 -2.27
CA LEU A 128 -8.02 5.64 -2.35
C LEU A 128 -8.38 7.10 -2.58
N ASN A 129 -7.88 8.02 -1.76
CA ASN A 129 -8.34 9.42 -1.78
C ASN A 129 -7.29 10.43 -2.29
N GLY A 130 -6.03 10.02 -2.44
CA GLY A 130 -4.95 10.89 -2.92
C GLY A 130 -4.33 11.79 -1.86
N ASP A 131 -4.72 11.68 -0.60
CA ASP A 131 -4.11 12.44 0.50
C ASP A 131 -2.63 12.04 0.69
N LYS A 132 -1.80 12.98 1.15
CA LYS A 132 -0.39 12.69 1.43
C LYS A 132 -0.25 11.80 2.65
N ILE A 133 0.55 10.75 2.51
CA ILE A 133 0.87 9.80 3.58
C ILE A 133 2.38 9.54 3.60
N SER A 134 2.91 9.26 4.79
CA SER A 134 4.32 8.89 4.96
C SER A 134 4.42 7.48 5.52
N LEU A 135 5.07 6.59 4.78
CA LEU A 135 5.41 5.24 5.22
C LEU A 135 6.87 5.23 5.66
N SER A 136 7.19 4.52 6.74
CA SER A 136 8.55 4.51 7.29
C SER A 136 9.14 3.11 7.35
N GLY A 137 10.46 3.05 7.25
CA GLY A 137 11.25 1.83 7.31
C GLY A 137 11.30 1.06 5.99
N ALA A 138 12.42 0.35 5.82
CA ALA A 138 12.71 -0.54 4.70
C ALA A 138 11.54 -1.48 4.32
N ARG A 139 10.89 -2.06 5.33
CA ARG A 139 9.82 -3.05 5.14
C ARG A 139 8.55 -2.48 4.51
N SER A 140 8.40 -1.15 4.47
CA SER A 140 7.28 -0.47 3.82
C SER A 140 7.44 -0.30 2.31
N PHE A 141 8.58 -0.74 1.73
CA PHE A 141 8.90 -0.58 0.31
C PHE A 141 7.78 -1.03 -0.62
N HIS A 142 7.23 -2.24 -0.44
CA HIS A 142 6.20 -2.76 -1.35
C HIS A 142 4.88 -2.00 -1.26
N ALA A 143 4.54 -1.43 -0.09
CA ALA A 143 3.39 -0.56 0.06
C ALA A 143 3.62 0.77 -0.68
N ALA A 144 4.83 1.34 -0.59
CA ALA A 144 5.20 2.54 -1.34
C ALA A 144 5.20 2.31 -2.87
N VAL A 145 5.70 1.16 -3.34
CA VAL A 145 5.61 0.76 -4.76
C VAL A 145 4.17 0.67 -5.21
N HIS A 146 3.28 0.13 -4.38
CA HIS A 146 1.85 0.07 -4.69
C HIS A 146 1.26 1.48 -4.87
N CYS A 147 1.51 2.41 -3.94
CA CYS A 147 1.09 3.80 -4.08
C CYS A 147 1.64 4.43 -5.37
N ALA A 148 2.94 4.28 -5.64
CA ALA A 148 3.57 4.81 -6.85
C ALA A 148 2.92 4.27 -8.13
N LYS A 149 2.54 2.98 -8.14
CA LYS A 149 1.81 2.35 -9.26
C LYS A 149 0.42 2.95 -9.44
N ILE A 150 -0.34 3.14 -8.36
CA ILE A 150 -1.67 3.77 -8.40
C ILE A 150 -1.58 5.22 -8.88
N SER A 151 -0.65 6.02 -8.34
CA SER A 151 -0.44 7.39 -8.80
C SER A 151 -0.02 7.45 -10.27
N ALA A 152 0.80 6.50 -10.74
CA ALA A 152 1.14 6.40 -12.16
C ALA A 152 -0.07 6.02 -13.03
N ALA A 153 -0.90 5.08 -12.58
CA ALA A 153 -2.11 4.68 -13.29
C ALA A 153 -3.10 5.85 -13.42
N ARG A 154 -3.33 6.62 -12.34
CA ARG A 154 -4.18 7.82 -12.36
C ARG A 154 -3.75 8.82 -13.43
N ARG A 155 -2.45 9.13 -13.50
CA ARG A 155 -1.91 10.04 -14.52
C ARG A 155 -2.17 9.55 -15.94
N LEU A 156 -2.03 8.24 -16.19
CA LEU A 156 -2.30 7.67 -17.51
C LEU A 156 -3.78 7.76 -17.89
N THR A 157 -4.69 7.54 -16.94
CA THR A 157 -6.14 7.65 -17.18
C THR A 157 -6.62 9.09 -17.35
N GLU A 158 -5.99 10.06 -16.68
CA GLU A 158 -6.29 11.49 -16.88
C GLU A 158 -5.82 12.00 -18.25
N ILE A 159 -4.70 11.47 -18.74
CA ILE A 159 -4.13 11.81 -20.06
C ILE A 159 -4.89 11.11 -21.20
N MET A 160 -5.52 9.95 -20.93
CA MET A 160 -6.32 9.18 -21.88
C MET A 160 -7.79 9.19 -21.44
N PRO A 161 -8.59 10.23 -21.77
CA PRO A 161 -10.01 10.17 -21.51
C PRO A 161 -10.57 8.95 -22.24
N ILE A 162 -11.16 8.05 -21.47
CA ILE A 162 -11.89 6.88 -21.97
C ILE A 162 -12.98 7.44 -22.88
N LYS A 163 -12.85 7.23 -24.19
CA LYS A 163 -13.99 7.39 -25.09
C LYS A 163 -14.95 6.27 -24.73
N GLU A 164 -15.98 6.59 -23.96
CA GLU A 164 -17.14 5.71 -23.80
C GLU A 164 -17.66 5.35 -25.20
N SER A 165 -17.82 4.05 -25.43
CA SER A 165 -18.30 3.45 -26.69
C SER A 165 -19.80 3.31 -26.65
#